data_AF-A0A7H4MCP5-F1
#
_entry.id   AF-A0A7H4MCP5-F1
#
_cell.length_a   1.000
_cell.length_b   1.000
_cell.length_c   1.000
_cell.angle_alpha   90.00
_cell.angle_beta   90.00
_cell.angle_gamma   90.00
#
_symmetry.space_group_name_H-M   'P 1'
#
loop_
_entity.id
_entity.type
_entity.pdbx_description
1 polymer ?
#
loop_
_entity_poly.entity_id
_entity_poly.type
_entity_poly.pdbx_seq_one_letter_code
_entity_poly.pdbx_strand_id
1 'polypeptide(L)' 'MVALRADMDALGHIIDGRLEARHTCGHDGHSSVVLTAAEEILAEGLVKRGKLKVLFQPAEELGTGAIALTEAGVLG' A
#
# COMPACT_ATOMS: atom_id res chain seq x y z
N MET A 1 -0.59 13.63 13.06
CA MET A 1 0.01 12.96 11.90
C MET A 1 -1.06 12.05 11.34
N VAL A 2 -1.18 11.97 10.02
CA VAL A 2 -2.12 11.06 9.34
C VAL A 2 -1.31 10.20 8.37
N ALA A 3 -1.70 8.95 8.17
CA ALA A 3 -1.12 8.07 7.17
C ALA A 3 -2.20 7.52 6.25
N LEU A 4 -1.93 7.48 4.95
CA LEU A 4 -2.65 6.66 3.99
C LEU A 4 -1.83 5.38 3.75
N ARG A 5 -2.47 4.22 3.78
CA ARG A 5 -1.83 2.92 3.58
C ARG A 5 -2.51 2.16 2.44
N ALA A 6 -1.70 1.57 1.58
CA ALA A 6 -2.12 0.55 0.63
C ALA A 6 -1.20 -0.67 0.75
N ASP A 7 -1.74 -1.85 0.53
CA ASP A 7 -0.99 -3.09 0.30
C ASP A 7 -0.56 -3.17 -1.17
N MET A 8 0.49 -3.96 -1.44
CA MET A 8 1.13 -4.00 -2.77
C MET A 8 1.33 -5.42 -3.34
N ASP A 9 1.13 -6.47 -2.55
CA ASP A 9 1.45 -7.83 -2.98
C ASP A 9 0.36 -8.46 -3.86
N ALA A 10 0.77 -9.44 -4.65
CA ALA A 10 -0.11 -10.28 -5.44
C ALA A 10 -0.11 -11.71 -4.87
N LEU A 11 -1.08 -12.51 -5.27
CA LEU A 11 -1.13 -13.93 -4.95
C LEU A 11 -0.65 -14.76 -6.15
N GLY A 12 -0.01 -15.89 -5.85
CA GLY A 12 0.37 -16.89 -6.84
C GLY A 12 -0.82 -17.78 -7.19
N HIS A 13 -1.10 -17.92 -8.48
CA HIS A 13 -2.17 -18.77 -9.01
C HIS A 13 -1.59 -19.74 -10.03
N ILE A 14 -2.11 -20.97 -10.08
CA ILE A 14 -1.79 -21.92 -11.15
C ILE A 14 -2.84 -21.77 -12.25
N ILE A 15 -2.40 -21.30 -13.41
CA ILE A 15 -3.24 -21.07 -14.60
C ILE A 15 -2.61 -21.84 -15.75
N ASP A 16 -3.38 -22.73 -16.37
CA ASP A 16 -2.92 -23.61 -17.44
C ASP A 16 -1.59 -24.33 -17.13
N GLY A 17 -1.42 -24.74 -15.87
CA GLY A 17 -0.24 -25.45 -15.38
C GLY A 17 0.99 -24.57 -15.08
N ARG A 18 0.85 -23.23 -15.16
CA ARG A 18 1.94 -22.27 -14.90
C ARG A 18 1.62 -21.41 -13.68
N LEU A 19 2.65 -21.10 -12.89
CA LEU A 19 2.54 -20.15 -11.78
C LEU A 19 2.52 -18.72 -12.34
N GLU A 20 1.44 -17.99 -12.04
CA GLU A 20 1.25 -16.59 -12.39
C GLU A 20 0.93 -15.76 -11.14
N ALA A 21 1.43 -14.53 -11.08
CA ALA A 21 1.07 -13.58 -10.03
C ALA A 21 -0.14 -12.74 -10.46
N ARG A 22 -1.17 -12.64 -9.62
CA ARG A 22 -2.36 -11.81 -9.88
C ARG A 22 -2.83 -11.07 -8.63
N HIS A 23 -3.27 -9.83 -8.81
CA HIS A 23 -3.89 -9.02 -7.76
C HIS A 23 -5.37 -9.36 -7.58
N THR A 24 -5.66 -10.62 -7.21
CA THR A 24 -7.04 -11.08 -6.99
C THR A 24 -7.72 -10.44 -5.79
N CYS A 25 -6.95 -9.80 -4.90
CA CYS A 25 -7.46 -9.02 -3.77
C CYS A 25 -7.46 -7.49 -4.03
N GLY A 26 -7.09 -7.06 -5.24
CA GLY A 26 -7.19 -5.65 -5.65
C GLY A 26 -6.09 -4.71 -5.12
N HIS A 27 -4.94 -5.25 -4.69
CA HIS A 27 -3.84 -4.44 -4.14
C HIS A 27 -3.24 -3.46 -5.17
N ASP A 28 -3.35 -3.77 -6.46
CA ASP A 28 -3.07 -2.84 -7.55
C ASP A 28 -4.02 -1.62 -7.51
N GLY A 29 -5.31 -1.87 -7.33
CA GLY A 29 -6.33 -0.83 -7.13
C GLY A 29 -6.08 -0.01 -5.87
N HIS A 30 -5.81 -0.67 -4.73
CA HIS A 30 -5.52 0.02 -3.47
C HIS A 30 -4.31 0.96 -3.60
N SER A 31 -3.21 0.45 -4.18
CA SER A 31 -2.01 1.23 -4.44
C SER A 31 -2.27 2.42 -5.37
N SER A 32 -3.06 2.21 -6.44
CA SER A 32 -3.42 3.28 -7.38
C SER A 32 -4.25 4.38 -6.73
N VAL A 33 -5.25 4.01 -5.91
CA VAL A 33 -6.11 4.97 -5.20
C VAL A 33 -5.31 5.78 -4.20
N VAL A 34 -4.45 5.14 -3.40
CA VAL A 34 -3.63 5.86 -2.40
C VAL A 34 -2.63 6.80 -3.07
N LEU A 35 -2.00 6.38 -4.18
CA LEU A 35 -1.10 7.24 -4.93
C LEU A 35 -1.83 8.47 -5.49
N THR A 36 -2.99 8.25 -6.11
CA THR A 36 -3.81 9.34 -6.67
C THR A 36 -4.28 10.30 -5.57
N ALA A 37 -4.76 9.78 -4.45
CA ALA A 37 -5.17 10.61 -3.32
C ALA A 37 -4.01 11.44 -2.76
N ALA A 38 -2.81 10.87 -2.67
CA ALA A 38 -1.63 11.60 -2.23
C ALA A 38 -1.22 12.71 -3.21
N GLU A 39 -1.33 12.45 -4.52
CA GLU A 39 -1.09 13.43 -5.58
C GLU A 39 -2.07 14.61 -5.48
N GLU A 40 -3.37 14.33 -5.39
CA GLU A 40 -4.42 15.36 -5.26
C GLU A 40 -4.25 16.20 -3.99
N ILE A 41 -3.97 15.54 -2.85
CA ILE A 41 -3.70 16.23 -1.57
C ILE A 41 -2.50 17.19 -1.69
N LEU A 42 -1.46 16.79 -2.43
CA LEU A 42 -0.29 17.61 -2.68
C LEU A 42 -0.62 18.77 -3.61
N ALA A 43 -1.33 18.52 -4.71
CA ALA A 43 -1.72 19.50 -5.71
C ALA A 43 -2.61 20.60 -5.13
N GLU A 44 -3.60 20.24 -4.30
CA GLU A 44 -4.49 21.18 -3.60
C GLU A 44 -3.85 21.78 -2.33
N GLY A 45 -2.68 21.28 -1.94
CA GLY A 45 -1.95 21.72 -0.75
C GLY A 45 -2.75 21.53 0.53
N LEU A 46 -3.49 20.42 0.67
CA LEU A 46 -4.45 20.21 1.77
C LEU A 46 -3.78 19.99 3.13
N VAL A 47 -2.49 19.62 3.15
CA VAL A 47 -1.72 19.46 4.40
C VAL A 47 -1.30 20.83 4.94
N LYS A 48 -2.20 21.51 5.66
CA LYS A 48 -1.91 22.85 6.23
C LYS A 48 -1.08 22.83 7.52
N ARG A 49 -1.11 21.71 8.27
CA ARG A 49 -0.33 21.52 9.51
C ARG A 49 -0.04 20.04 9.73
N GLY A 50 1.18 19.73 10.18
CA GLY A 50 1.61 18.35 10.41
C GLY A 50 2.18 17.71 9.16
N LYS A 51 2.11 16.37 9.09
CA LYS A 51 2.61 15.57 7.96
C LYS A 51 1.59 14.52 7.58
N LEU A 52 1.46 14.29 6.27
CA LEU A 52 0.85 13.09 5.70
C LEU A 52 1.98 12.10 5.38
N LYS A 53 1.84 10.85 5.85
CA LYS A 53 2.68 9.72 5.41
C LYS A 53 1.90 8.89 4.41
N VAL A 54 2.56 8.41 3.37
CA VAL A 54 1.98 7.49 2.39
C VAL A 54 2.77 6.20 2.49
N LEU A 55 2.09 5.11 2.84
CA LEU A 55 2.71 3.83 3.16
C LEU A 55 2.23 2.78 2.16
N PHE A 56 3.16 2.19 1.43
CA PHE A 56 2.92 1.00 0.61
C PHE A 56 3.47 -0.20 1.37
N GLN A 57 2.57 -1.04 1.88
CA GLN A 57 2.88 -2.18 2.72
C GLN A 57 3.07 -3.46 1.88
N PRO A 58 4.24 -4.11 1.92
CA PRO A 58 4.44 -5.41 1.29
C PRO A 58 3.76 -6.53 2.08
N ALA A 59 3.60 -7.71 1.47
CA ALA A 59 3.29 -8.96 2.18
C ALA A 59 2.10 -8.87 3.14
N GLU A 60 0.99 -8.28 2.69
CA GLU A 60 -0.27 -8.26 3.43
C GLU A 60 -0.85 -9.67 3.56
N GLU A 61 -0.82 -10.44 2.47
CA GLU A 61 -1.40 -11.79 2.41
C GLU A 61 -0.67 -12.79 3.31
N LEU A 62 0.59 -12.49 3.64
CA LEU A 62 1.41 -13.27 4.57
C LEU A 62 1.25 -12.80 6.03
N GLY A 63 0.56 -11.67 6.27
CA GLY A 63 0.38 -11.08 7.59
C GLY A 63 1.65 -10.50 8.22
N THR A 64 2.78 -10.47 7.51
CA THR A 64 4.08 -10.05 8.05
C THR A 64 4.43 -8.60 7.71
N GLY A 65 3.81 -8.03 6.67
CA GLY A 65 4.08 -6.68 6.21
C GLY A 65 3.92 -5.57 7.24
N ALA A 66 2.80 -5.59 7.97
CA ALA A 66 2.48 -4.55 8.95
C ALA A 66 3.47 -4.57 10.13
N ILE A 67 3.89 -5.76 10.55
CA ILE A 67 4.91 -5.95 11.60
C ILE A 67 6.23 -5.34 11.12
N ALA A 68 6.68 -5.69 9.91
CA ALA A 68 7.92 -5.18 9.34
C ALA A 68 7.95 -3.64 9.23
N LEU A 69 6.84 -3.02 8.80
CA LEU A 69 6.75 -1.55 8.77
C LEU A 69 6.85 -0.94 10.19
N THR A 70 6.20 -1.57 11.17
CA THR A 70 6.24 -1.11 12.57
C THR A 70 7.66 -1.20 13.13
N GLU A 71 8.34 -2.33 12.92
CA GLU A 71 9.71 -2.57 13.37
C GLU A 71 10.72 -1.64 12.67
N ALA A 72 10.45 -1.27 11.41
CA ALA A 72 11.23 -0.27 10.68
C ALA A 72 11.00 1.17 11.19
N GLY A 73 10.09 1.38 12.16
CA GLY A 73 9.86 2.67 12.80
C GLY A 73 9.09 3.68 11.95
N VAL A 74 8.45 3.25 10.85
CA VAL A 74 7.80 4.19 9.91
C VAL A 74 6.50 4.79 10.45
N LEU A 75 5.93 4.21 11.51
CA LEU A 75 4.68 4.64 12.14
C LEU A 75 4.86 5.71 13.24
N GLY A 76 6.11 5.99 13.66
CA GLY A 76 6.45 6.96 14.72
C GLY A 76 6.53 8.43 14.30
#